data_AF-A0A8H5R1S4-F1
#
_entry.id   AF-A0A8H5R1S4-F1
#
_cell.length_a   1.000
_cell.length_b   1.000
_cell.length_c   1.000
_cell.angle_alpha   90.00
_cell.angle_beta   90.00
_cell.angle_gamma   90.00
#
_symmetry.space_group_name_H-M   'P 1'
#
loop_
_entity.id
_entity.type
_entity.pdbx_description
1 polymer ?
#
loop_
_entity_poly.entity_id
_entity_poly.type
_entity_poly.pdbx_seq_one_letter_code
_entity_poly.pdbx_strand_id
1 'polypeptide(L)'
;MPLPSVDLGAAELELFSYYLSHTARSLAYDEDDLYALQVGFPNLAFRSKPLMSSILALAAVRKCHDLISQPLQRVEKSQVRHLLALADEHHRASLRQTRADIPIANHYDHVVANAPLMVLYATANHAVRIRVSKTLDEGERTSLALAQLHWMTLIRAAHLAYTGLLHSTKDFGFLEDFTASPPDITLNSQSTNGLVPLGENGPTSQTEQLLMPIIAATSGPALEKLRTRAQALEFAAHLKPSWESPGDDTELQACLVALEALSSIVNELFHPDQSTYADSQQPDLEAGWAALSQLSDVSPWLRSYMARVTFSTPPKPLRRTIMWFLNRIPSEFLSVVESVLDNIPTSPDSVPDEGIQCEGDVSETTRLAMDIFSHWLVLVMLLDGVWWIGGIGACELGRIVKYTTRKHFFGEFLGMETWWPKSMLNIAMEIESQS
;
A
#
# COMPACT_ATOMS: atom_id res chain seq x y z
N MET A 1 28.26 23.18 -16.53
CA MET A 1 28.46 21.71 -16.57
C MET A 1 27.39 21.11 -17.46
N PRO A 2 27.72 20.17 -18.36
CA PRO A 2 26.68 19.39 -19.05
C PRO A 2 25.91 18.57 -18.00
N LEU A 3 24.59 18.65 -18.04
CA LEU A 3 23.71 17.84 -17.19
C LEU A 3 23.97 16.35 -17.49
N PRO A 4 24.05 15.47 -16.47
CA PRO A 4 24.17 14.05 -16.71
C PRO A 4 22.91 13.56 -17.46
N SER A 5 23.08 13.14 -18.71
CA SER A 5 22.01 12.49 -19.48
C SER A 5 21.93 11.02 -19.10
N VAL A 6 20.73 10.51 -18.87
CA VAL A 6 20.50 9.07 -18.76
C VAL A 6 20.60 8.46 -20.15
N ASP A 7 21.56 7.57 -20.35
CA ASP A 7 21.70 6.77 -21.59
C ASP A 7 20.94 5.45 -21.38
N LEU A 8 20.01 5.14 -22.29
CA LEU A 8 19.12 3.98 -22.19
C LEU A 8 19.44 2.96 -23.27
N GLY A 9 19.63 1.70 -22.89
CA GLY A 9 19.73 0.60 -23.83
C GLY A 9 18.39 0.32 -24.54
N ALA A 10 18.41 -0.49 -25.60
CA ALA A 10 17.21 -0.80 -26.40
C ALA A 10 16.06 -1.40 -25.57
N ALA A 11 16.36 -2.30 -24.63
CA ALA A 11 15.37 -2.90 -23.74
C ALA A 11 14.78 -1.90 -22.74
N GLU A 12 15.61 -0.99 -22.21
CA GLU A 12 15.16 0.07 -21.30
C GLU A 12 14.30 1.11 -22.03
N LEU A 13 14.65 1.44 -23.28
CA LEU A 13 13.86 2.33 -24.12
C LEU A 13 12.48 1.73 -24.45
N GLU A 14 12.41 0.43 -24.70
CA GLU A 14 11.14 -0.28 -24.89
C GLU A 14 10.27 -0.20 -23.63
N LEU A 15 10.85 -0.47 -22.45
CA LEU A 15 10.14 -0.37 -21.17
C LEU A 15 9.69 1.05 -20.85
N PHE A 16 10.53 2.04 -21.13
CA PHE A 16 10.18 3.45 -20.94
C PHE A 16 9.05 3.87 -21.90
N SER A 17 9.10 3.46 -23.16
CA SER A 17 8.00 3.66 -24.11
C SER A 17 6.71 3.01 -23.59
N TYR A 18 6.82 1.77 -23.09
CA TYR A 18 5.69 1.04 -22.52
C TYR A 18 5.08 1.77 -21.31
N TYR A 19 5.93 2.34 -20.45
CA TYR A 19 5.51 3.14 -19.32
C TYR A 19 4.64 4.33 -19.75
N LEU A 20 5.13 5.13 -20.71
CA LEU A 20 4.44 6.33 -21.18
C LEU A 20 3.14 6.01 -21.91
N SER A 21 3.09 4.93 -22.68
CA SER A 21 1.91 4.58 -23.47
C SER A 21 0.83 3.84 -22.68
N HIS A 22 1.24 3.08 -21.65
CA HIS A 22 0.37 2.11 -20.99
C HIS A 22 0.40 2.21 -19.46
N THR A 23 1.57 2.03 -18.83
CA THR A 23 1.67 1.93 -17.36
C THR A 23 1.14 3.18 -16.66
N ALA A 24 1.60 4.38 -17.05
CA ALA A 24 1.19 5.64 -16.43
C ALA A 24 -0.34 5.85 -16.49
N ARG A 25 -0.96 5.57 -17.64
CA ARG A 25 -2.41 5.70 -17.84
C ARG A 25 -3.21 4.73 -16.97
N SER A 26 -2.73 3.48 -16.86
CA SER A 26 -3.40 2.46 -16.05
C SER A 26 -3.37 2.74 -14.54
N LEU A 27 -2.48 3.63 -14.09
CA LEU A 27 -2.29 4.00 -12.69
C LEU A 27 -3.06 5.27 -12.30
N ALA A 28 -3.23 6.19 -13.25
CA ALA A 28 -3.81 7.50 -12.99
C ALA A 28 -5.30 7.43 -12.64
N TYR A 29 -5.70 8.03 -11.51
CA TYR A 29 -7.11 8.18 -11.16
C TYR A 29 -7.81 9.30 -11.92
N ASP A 30 -7.12 10.43 -12.07
CA ASP A 30 -7.61 11.68 -12.63
C ASP A 30 -6.50 12.37 -13.44
N GLU A 31 -6.81 13.55 -14.00
CA GLU A 31 -5.88 14.32 -14.83
C GLU A 31 -4.62 14.77 -14.07
N ASP A 32 -4.74 15.05 -12.77
CA ASP A 32 -3.59 15.43 -11.93
C ASP A 32 -2.64 14.26 -11.72
N ASP A 33 -3.16 13.06 -11.45
CA ASP A 33 -2.36 11.83 -11.42
C ASP A 33 -1.73 11.55 -12.78
N LEU A 34 -2.50 11.73 -13.87
CA LEU A 34 -2.02 11.46 -15.22
C LEU A 34 -0.87 12.40 -15.59
N TYR A 35 -0.99 13.69 -15.27
CA TYR A 35 0.11 14.63 -15.46
C TYR A 35 1.35 14.21 -14.68
N ALA A 36 1.21 13.89 -13.38
CA ALA A 36 2.32 13.46 -12.55
C ALA A 36 3.01 12.21 -13.14
N LEU A 37 2.23 11.19 -13.49
CA LEU A 37 2.71 9.89 -13.98
C LEU A 37 3.25 9.94 -15.42
N GLN A 38 2.61 10.69 -16.32
CA GLN A 38 2.98 10.69 -17.75
C GLN A 38 3.96 11.80 -18.12
N VAL A 39 4.03 12.89 -17.33
CA VAL A 39 4.87 14.06 -17.64
C VAL A 39 5.84 14.38 -16.51
N GLY A 40 5.34 14.52 -15.28
CA GLY A 40 6.13 14.93 -14.11
C GLY A 40 7.30 14.00 -13.80
N PHE A 41 7.00 12.73 -13.46
CA PHE A 41 8.02 11.73 -13.14
C PHE A 41 8.99 11.48 -14.30
N PRO A 42 8.56 11.29 -15.57
CA PRO A 42 9.48 11.15 -16.69
C PRO A 42 10.45 12.31 -16.87
N ASN A 43 9.98 13.56 -16.76
CA ASN A 43 10.84 14.74 -16.89
C ASN A 43 11.91 14.79 -15.79
N LEU A 44 11.56 14.44 -14.55
CA LEU A 44 12.52 14.30 -13.46
C LEU A 44 13.48 13.12 -13.70
N ALA A 45 12.99 12.01 -14.27
CA ALA A 45 13.76 10.79 -14.48
C ALA A 45 14.88 10.96 -15.49
N PHE A 46 14.71 11.81 -16.52
CA PHE A 46 15.79 12.15 -17.44
C PHE A 46 16.99 12.83 -16.76
N ARG A 47 16.81 13.37 -15.55
CA ARG A 47 17.86 14.00 -14.74
C ARG A 47 18.28 13.14 -13.54
N SER A 48 17.62 12.00 -13.33
CA SER A 48 17.82 11.15 -12.16
C SER A 48 17.77 9.67 -12.54
N LYS A 49 18.96 9.05 -12.54
CA LYS A 49 19.12 7.60 -12.75
C LYS A 49 18.29 6.73 -11.79
N PRO A 50 18.22 6.99 -10.47
CA PRO A 50 17.36 6.19 -9.59
C PRO A 50 15.89 6.30 -9.96
N LEU A 51 15.42 7.51 -10.29
CA LEU A 51 14.02 7.71 -10.66
C LEU A 51 13.67 7.03 -11.98
N MET A 52 14.57 7.10 -12.98
CA MET A 52 14.41 6.32 -14.22
C MET A 52 14.37 4.82 -13.93
N SER A 53 15.25 4.32 -13.06
CA SER A 53 15.25 2.91 -12.67
C SER A 53 13.90 2.50 -12.03
N SER A 54 13.30 3.33 -11.18
CA SER A 54 11.96 3.06 -10.63
C SER A 54 10.86 3.01 -11.70
N ILE A 55 10.91 3.91 -12.69
CA ILE A 55 9.98 3.90 -13.84
C ILE A 55 10.11 2.59 -14.62
N LEU A 56 11.34 2.18 -14.94
CA LEU A 56 11.62 0.95 -15.68
C LEU A 56 11.19 -0.29 -14.91
N ALA A 57 11.44 -0.34 -13.60
CA ALA A 57 11.02 -1.43 -12.73
C ALA A 57 9.49 -1.59 -12.74
N LEU A 58 8.76 -0.49 -12.60
CA LEU A 58 7.29 -0.49 -12.61
C LEU A 58 6.73 -0.89 -13.99
N ALA A 59 7.36 -0.43 -15.07
CA ALA A 59 6.97 -0.81 -16.43
C ALA A 59 7.17 -2.31 -16.70
N ALA A 60 8.28 -2.88 -16.23
CA ALA A 60 8.55 -4.31 -16.36
C ALA A 60 7.50 -5.15 -15.61
N VAL A 61 7.14 -4.75 -14.39
CA VAL A 61 6.07 -5.42 -13.61
C VAL A 61 4.71 -5.31 -14.31
N ARG A 62 4.36 -4.15 -14.86
CA ARG A 62 3.11 -4.01 -15.64
C ARG A 62 3.10 -4.92 -16.85
N LYS A 63 4.21 -5.01 -17.58
CA LYS A 63 4.33 -5.91 -18.73
C LYS A 63 4.19 -7.38 -18.30
N CYS A 64 4.75 -7.78 -17.16
CA CYS A 64 4.49 -9.09 -16.57
C CYS A 64 2.99 -9.33 -16.32
N HIS A 65 2.32 -8.37 -15.69
CA HIS A 65 0.88 -8.44 -15.42
C HIS A 65 0.07 -8.69 -16.71
N ASP A 66 0.39 -7.97 -17.78
CA ASP A 66 -0.32 -8.09 -19.05
C ASP A 66 -0.05 -9.43 -19.75
N LEU A 67 1.16 -9.99 -19.62
CA LEU A 67 1.49 -11.32 -20.13
C LEU A 67 0.74 -12.43 -19.40
N ILE A 68 0.65 -12.38 -18.07
CA ILE A 68 -0.05 -13.41 -17.28
C ILE A 68 -1.57 -13.28 -17.33
N SER A 69 -2.08 -12.12 -17.74
CA SER A 69 -3.52 -11.90 -17.95
C SER A 69 -4.00 -12.41 -19.31
N GLN A 70 -3.08 -12.81 -20.21
CA GLN A 70 -3.44 -13.47 -21.46
C GLN A 70 -3.87 -14.92 -21.22
N PRO A 71 -4.70 -15.50 -22.12
CA PRO A 71 -5.14 -16.89 -22.00
C PRO A 71 -3.95 -17.87 -21.87
N LEU A 72 -4.11 -18.88 -20.99
CA LEU A 72 -3.08 -19.85 -20.55
C LEU A 72 -2.21 -20.47 -21.66
N GLN A 73 -2.71 -20.54 -22.89
CA GLN A 73 -2.00 -21.09 -24.05
C GLN A 73 -0.85 -20.20 -24.57
N ARG A 74 -0.69 -18.97 -24.08
CA ARG A 74 0.32 -17.99 -24.55
C ARG A 74 1.28 -17.46 -23.50
N VAL A 75 1.24 -17.96 -22.27
CA VAL A 75 2.14 -17.44 -21.21
C VAL A 75 3.57 -17.91 -21.46
N GLU A 76 4.41 -17.01 -21.99
CA GLU A 76 5.85 -17.23 -22.11
C GLU A 76 6.52 -17.14 -20.71
N LYS A 77 6.52 -18.26 -19.97
CA LYS A 77 7.07 -18.35 -18.61
C LYS A 77 8.49 -17.78 -18.49
N SER A 78 9.34 -17.97 -19.50
CA SER A 78 10.70 -17.43 -19.55
C SER A 78 10.72 -15.90 -19.60
N GLN A 79 9.82 -15.30 -20.37
CA GLN A 79 9.70 -13.84 -20.50
C GLN A 79 9.23 -13.21 -19.19
N VAL A 80 8.25 -13.82 -18.51
CA VAL A 80 7.77 -13.35 -17.19
C VAL A 80 8.91 -13.37 -16.17
N ARG A 81 9.70 -14.45 -16.10
CA ARG A 81 10.86 -14.53 -15.20
C ARG A 81 11.91 -13.47 -15.51
N HIS A 82 12.21 -13.27 -16.79
CA HIS A 82 13.20 -12.28 -17.21
C HIS A 82 12.76 -10.86 -16.81
N LEU A 83 11.50 -10.49 -17.08
CA LEU A 83 10.96 -9.18 -16.72
C LEU A 83 10.90 -8.96 -15.20
N LEU A 84 10.55 -9.98 -14.41
CA LEU A 84 10.58 -9.89 -12.94
C LEU A 84 12.01 -9.69 -12.41
N ALA A 85 13.00 -10.40 -12.97
CA ALA A 85 14.40 -10.23 -12.59
C ALA A 85 14.91 -8.81 -12.93
N LEU A 86 14.53 -8.29 -14.10
CA LEU A 86 14.87 -6.93 -14.54
C LEU A 86 14.22 -5.87 -13.66
N ALA A 87 12.95 -6.08 -13.28
CA ALA A 87 12.24 -5.28 -12.30
C ALA A 87 12.97 -5.22 -10.95
N ASP A 88 13.34 -6.39 -10.41
CA ASP A 88 14.08 -6.47 -9.13
C ASP A 88 15.45 -5.79 -9.22
N GLU A 89 16.14 -5.90 -10.35
CA GLU A 89 17.43 -5.25 -10.57
C GLU A 89 17.31 -3.72 -10.53
N HIS A 90 16.41 -3.16 -11.31
CA HIS A 90 16.18 -1.72 -11.34
C HIS A 90 15.66 -1.18 -10.01
N HIS A 91 14.76 -1.90 -9.33
CA HIS A 91 14.28 -1.52 -8.01
C HIS A 91 15.44 -1.48 -6.99
N ARG A 92 16.28 -2.52 -6.95
CA ARG A 92 17.46 -2.55 -6.06
C ARG A 92 18.46 -1.45 -6.39
N ALA A 93 18.68 -1.15 -7.67
CA ALA A 93 19.56 -0.06 -8.09
C ALA A 93 19.00 1.31 -7.64
N SER A 94 17.72 1.56 -7.87
CA SER A 94 17.01 2.77 -7.44
C SER A 94 17.08 2.97 -5.93
N LEU A 95 16.76 1.94 -5.15
CA LEU A 95 16.79 1.99 -3.69
C LEU A 95 18.20 2.30 -3.16
N ARG A 96 19.21 1.59 -3.67
CA ARG A 96 20.62 1.80 -3.27
C ARG A 96 21.08 3.22 -3.53
N GLN A 97 20.81 3.75 -4.73
CA GLN A 97 21.24 5.08 -5.11
C GLN A 97 20.46 6.17 -4.36
N THR A 98 19.13 6.03 -4.22
CA THR A 98 18.31 6.98 -3.46
C THR A 98 18.77 7.08 -2.01
N ARG A 99 19.08 5.94 -1.37
CA ARG A 99 19.62 5.92 -0.01
C ARG A 99 20.96 6.64 0.11
N ALA A 100 21.82 6.53 -0.91
CA ALA A 100 23.09 7.24 -0.96
C ALA A 100 22.91 8.74 -1.20
N ASP A 101 21.86 9.14 -1.91
CA ASP A 101 21.58 10.53 -2.27
C ASP A 101 20.90 11.32 -1.14
N ILE A 102 20.14 10.67 -0.24
CA ILE A 102 19.46 11.32 0.91
C ILE A 102 20.35 12.32 1.67
N PRO A 103 21.57 11.96 2.13
CA PRO A 103 22.41 12.88 2.90
C PRO A 103 23.07 14.01 2.07
N ILE A 104 23.02 13.94 0.74
CA ILE A 104 23.75 14.83 -0.18
C ILE A 104 22.76 15.72 -0.97
N ALA A 105 21.47 15.40 -0.96
CA ALA A 105 20.46 16.04 -1.79
C ALA A 105 20.19 17.48 -1.33
N ASN A 106 20.77 18.45 -2.05
CA ASN A 106 20.39 19.86 -1.94
C ASN A 106 19.01 20.16 -2.56
N HIS A 107 18.41 19.19 -3.28
CA HIS A 107 17.08 19.26 -3.88
C HIS A 107 16.34 17.94 -3.65
N TYR A 108 15.23 17.98 -2.93
CA TYR A 108 14.49 16.79 -2.53
C TYR A 108 13.58 16.23 -3.64
N ASP A 109 13.39 16.92 -4.76
CA ASP A 109 12.50 16.50 -5.85
C ASP A 109 12.74 15.05 -6.29
N HIS A 110 13.99 14.65 -6.53
CA HIS A 110 14.29 13.30 -7.00
C HIS A 110 14.12 12.22 -5.93
N VAL A 111 14.41 12.55 -4.67
CA VAL A 111 14.28 11.62 -3.53
C VAL A 111 12.81 11.43 -3.18
N VAL A 112 12.05 12.54 -3.10
CA VAL A 112 10.61 12.57 -2.83
C VAL A 112 9.83 11.93 -3.96
N ALA A 113 10.19 12.21 -5.22
CA ALA A 113 9.56 11.59 -6.37
C ALA A 113 9.75 10.07 -6.43
N ASN A 114 10.83 9.55 -5.84
CA ASN A 114 11.08 8.12 -5.89
C ASN A 114 10.17 7.33 -4.94
N ALA A 115 9.79 7.91 -3.80
CA ALA A 115 8.95 7.26 -2.79
C ALA A 115 7.62 6.68 -3.33
N PRO A 116 6.77 7.44 -4.05
CA PRO A 116 5.51 6.89 -4.55
C PRO A 116 5.72 5.84 -5.65
N LEU A 117 6.76 5.98 -6.49
CA LEU A 117 7.08 4.96 -7.49
C LEU A 117 7.55 3.64 -6.84
N MET A 118 8.28 3.72 -5.73
CA MET A 118 8.68 2.53 -4.96
C MET A 118 7.47 1.83 -4.32
N VAL A 119 6.49 2.58 -3.82
CA VAL A 119 5.23 2.03 -3.31
C VAL A 119 4.46 1.29 -4.41
N LEU A 120 4.28 1.96 -5.56
CA LEU A 120 3.60 1.36 -6.71
C LEU A 120 4.32 0.11 -7.21
N TYR A 121 5.66 0.15 -7.28
CA TYR A 121 6.45 -1.02 -7.62
C TYR A 121 6.22 -2.18 -6.66
N ALA A 122 6.33 -1.93 -5.34
CA ALA A 122 6.30 -2.99 -4.36
C ALA A 122 4.95 -3.70 -4.30
N THR A 123 3.88 -2.91 -4.32
CA THR A 123 2.50 -3.42 -4.39
C THR A 123 2.26 -4.18 -5.70
N ALA A 124 2.62 -3.60 -6.85
CA ALA A 124 2.44 -4.25 -8.14
C ALA A 124 3.23 -5.55 -8.27
N ASN A 125 4.50 -5.56 -7.84
CA ASN A 125 5.37 -6.73 -7.90
C ASN A 125 4.82 -7.85 -7.01
N HIS A 126 4.28 -7.50 -5.85
CA HIS A 126 3.63 -8.45 -4.95
C HIS A 126 2.37 -9.05 -5.58
N ALA A 127 1.46 -8.21 -6.10
CA ALA A 127 0.25 -8.64 -6.78
C ALA A 127 0.55 -9.57 -7.98
N VAL A 128 1.54 -9.21 -8.81
CA VAL A 128 1.98 -10.04 -9.94
C VAL A 128 2.54 -11.38 -9.47
N ARG A 129 3.36 -11.42 -8.41
CA ARG A 129 3.92 -12.67 -7.88
C ARG A 129 2.86 -13.60 -7.32
N ILE A 130 1.84 -13.05 -6.65
CA ILE A 130 0.66 -13.82 -6.21
C ILE A 130 0.00 -14.48 -7.42
N ARG A 131 -0.27 -13.71 -8.48
CA ARG A 131 -0.93 -14.24 -9.69
C ARG A 131 -0.07 -15.28 -10.42
N VAL A 132 1.22 -15.01 -10.56
CA VAL A 132 2.24 -15.92 -11.09
C VAL A 132 2.21 -17.25 -10.33
N SER A 133 2.18 -17.22 -8.99
CA SER A 133 2.14 -18.43 -8.16
C SER A 133 0.89 -19.30 -8.36
N LYS A 134 -0.25 -18.69 -8.71
CA LYS A 134 -1.51 -19.39 -9.05
C LYS A 134 -1.41 -20.07 -10.43
N THR A 135 -0.62 -19.52 -11.35
CA THR A 135 -0.52 -19.96 -12.76
C THR A 135 0.63 -20.93 -13.05
N LEU A 136 1.64 -21.03 -12.18
CA LEU A 136 2.84 -21.85 -12.38
C LEU A 136 2.83 -23.14 -11.54
N ASP A 137 3.46 -24.18 -12.06
CA ASP A 137 3.55 -25.52 -11.46
C ASP A 137 4.33 -25.52 -10.13
N GLU A 138 4.03 -26.47 -9.25
CA GLU A 138 4.51 -26.51 -7.85
C GLU A 138 6.04 -26.45 -7.69
N GLY A 139 6.79 -27.11 -8.58
CA GLY A 139 8.27 -27.13 -8.53
C GLY A 139 8.94 -25.79 -8.89
N GLU A 140 8.21 -24.84 -9.48
CA GLU A 140 8.72 -23.53 -9.91
C GLU A 140 8.37 -22.40 -8.93
N ARG A 141 7.58 -22.68 -7.88
CA ARG A 141 7.17 -21.68 -6.86
C ARG A 141 8.34 -21.24 -5.95
N THR A 142 9.32 -22.11 -5.75
CA THR A 142 10.42 -21.93 -4.78
C THR A 142 11.42 -20.85 -5.19
N SER A 143 11.57 -20.54 -6.49
CA SER A 143 12.49 -19.50 -6.98
C SER A 143 11.89 -18.08 -7.01
N LEU A 144 10.61 -17.95 -6.70
CA LEU A 144 9.80 -16.72 -6.81
C LEU A 144 9.28 -16.24 -5.45
N ALA A 145 9.96 -16.66 -4.37
CA ALA A 145 9.56 -16.41 -2.98
C ALA A 145 9.02 -14.99 -2.80
N LEU A 146 7.79 -14.90 -2.28
CA LEU A 146 7.19 -13.63 -1.87
C LEU A 146 8.12 -13.00 -0.83
N ALA A 147 8.73 -11.87 -1.18
CA ALA A 147 9.42 -11.08 -0.18
C ALA A 147 8.37 -10.58 0.81
N GLN A 148 8.46 -11.08 2.03
CA GLN A 148 7.51 -10.82 3.08
C GLN A 148 7.42 -9.31 3.33
N LEU A 149 6.22 -8.75 3.21
CA LEU A 149 5.82 -7.43 3.75
C LEU A 149 6.54 -6.17 3.24
N HIS A 150 7.47 -6.27 2.28
CA HIS A 150 8.15 -5.10 1.68
C HIS A 150 7.18 -4.01 1.20
N TRP A 151 5.98 -4.38 0.78
CA TRP A 151 4.98 -3.43 0.30
C TRP A 151 4.38 -2.57 1.42
N MET A 152 4.12 -3.11 2.62
CA MET A 152 3.59 -2.33 3.75
C MET A 152 4.65 -1.36 4.28
N THR A 153 5.88 -1.84 4.46
CA THR A 153 7.00 -1.01 4.92
C THR A 153 7.29 0.13 3.94
N LEU A 154 7.20 -0.11 2.62
CA LEU A 154 7.41 0.94 1.62
C LEU A 154 6.28 1.98 1.60
N ILE A 155 5.03 1.57 1.77
CA ILE A 155 3.90 2.50 1.93
C ILE A 155 4.15 3.41 3.14
N ARG A 156 4.49 2.79 4.28
CA ARG A 156 4.80 3.50 5.52
C ARG A 156 5.98 4.45 5.35
N ALA A 157 7.06 4.01 4.72
CA ALA A 157 8.25 4.81 4.49
C ALA A 157 7.96 6.04 3.62
N ALA A 158 7.15 5.89 2.56
CA ALA A 158 6.75 7.02 1.72
C ALA A 158 5.91 8.05 2.49
N HIS A 159 4.98 7.58 3.33
CA HIS A 159 4.20 8.46 4.20
C HIS A 159 5.08 9.20 5.22
N LEU A 160 5.96 8.50 5.93
CA LEU A 160 6.88 9.08 6.92
C LEU A 160 7.86 10.08 6.28
N ALA A 161 8.32 9.81 5.06
CA ALA A 161 9.18 10.75 4.34
C ALA A 161 8.44 12.05 4.00
N TYR A 162 7.19 11.96 3.57
CA TYR A 162 6.36 13.13 3.26
C TYR A 162 6.04 13.94 4.52
N THR A 163 5.55 13.30 5.58
CA THR A 163 5.19 13.99 6.83
C THR A 163 6.42 14.53 7.56
N GLY A 164 7.54 13.81 7.52
CA GLY A 164 8.81 14.30 8.05
C GLY A 164 9.26 15.60 7.38
N LEU A 165 9.16 15.69 6.05
CA LEU A 165 9.45 16.94 5.33
C LEU A 165 8.42 18.03 5.59
N LEU A 166 7.13 17.67 5.76
CA LEU A 166 6.06 18.61 6.08
C LEU A 166 6.27 19.28 7.44
N HIS A 167 6.77 18.55 8.43
CA HIS A 167 6.97 19.04 9.79
C HIS A 167 8.40 19.51 10.09
N SER A 168 9.33 19.36 9.15
CA SER A 168 10.69 19.87 9.30
C SER A 168 10.72 21.39 9.06
N THR A 169 10.99 22.15 10.11
CA THR A 169 11.17 23.61 10.04
C THR A 169 12.43 23.96 9.27
N LYS A 170 12.33 24.88 8.30
CA LYS A 170 13.52 25.50 7.71
C LYS A 170 14.16 26.44 8.73
N ASP A 171 15.48 26.40 8.87
CA ASP A 171 16.22 27.44 9.60
C ASP A 171 16.12 28.75 8.81
N PHE A 172 15.18 29.61 9.19
CA PHE A 172 15.02 30.95 8.62
C PHE A 172 16.14 31.88 9.13
N GLY A 173 17.36 31.67 8.67
CA GLY A 173 18.41 32.67 8.72
C GLY A 173 18.13 33.75 7.67
N PHE A 174 17.61 34.89 8.12
CA PHE A 174 17.23 36.09 7.33
C PHE A 174 15.91 35.96 6.56
N LEU A 175 14.86 36.52 7.16
CA LEU A 175 13.58 36.81 6.53
C LEU A 175 13.78 37.90 5.47
N GLU A 176 13.61 37.56 4.19
CA GLU A 176 13.12 38.52 3.19
C GLU A 176 11.64 38.25 2.97
N ASP A 177 10.84 39.32 2.96
CA ASP A 177 9.39 39.35 2.85
C ASP A 177 8.88 38.49 1.67
N PHE A 178 8.30 37.32 1.97
CA PHE A 178 7.53 36.56 1.00
C PHE A 178 6.06 37.01 1.02
N THR A 179 5.79 38.17 0.44
CA THR A 179 4.46 38.52 -0.08
C THR A 179 4.34 38.04 -1.54
N ALA A 180 4.48 36.73 -1.76
CA ALA A 180 4.18 36.13 -3.05
C ALA A 180 2.86 35.37 -2.94
N SER A 181 1.80 35.93 -3.52
CA SER A 181 0.56 35.21 -3.76
C SER A 181 0.86 33.91 -4.54
N PRO A 182 0.16 32.81 -4.25
CA PRO A 182 0.35 31.56 -4.99
C PRO A 182 0.10 31.82 -6.49
N PRO A 183 0.89 31.24 -7.41
CA PRO A 183 0.61 31.37 -8.82
C PRO A 183 -0.70 30.65 -9.13
N ASP A 184 -1.68 31.38 -9.66
CA ASP A 184 -2.88 30.79 -10.25
C ASP A 184 -2.47 29.92 -11.44
N ILE A 185 -2.48 28.60 -11.24
CA ILE A 185 -2.37 27.63 -12.33
C ILE A 185 -3.73 27.65 -13.05
N THR A 186 -3.87 28.58 -14.00
CA THR A 186 -4.94 28.52 -15.00
C THR A 186 -4.60 27.41 -15.98
N LEU A 187 -5.02 26.19 -15.65
CA LEU A 187 -5.10 25.10 -16.62
C LEU A 187 -6.12 25.50 -17.68
N ASN A 188 -5.63 25.91 -18.85
CA ASN A 188 -6.45 25.92 -20.06
C ASN A 188 -6.82 24.47 -20.37
N SER A 189 -7.96 24.05 -19.84
CA SER A 189 -8.60 22.78 -20.10
C SER A 189 -9.05 22.73 -21.55
N GLN A 190 -8.13 22.36 -22.44
CA GLN A 190 -8.56 21.65 -23.65
C GLN A 190 -9.04 20.28 -23.17
N SER A 191 -10.33 20.22 -22.83
CA SER A 191 -11.05 18.99 -22.54
C SER A 191 -10.77 18.01 -23.67
N THR A 192 -9.90 17.03 -23.41
CA THR A 192 -9.85 15.81 -24.19
C THR A 192 -11.13 15.06 -23.89
N ASN A 193 -12.16 15.41 -24.66
CA ASN A 193 -13.44 14.72 -24.70
C ASN A 193 -13.23 13.19 -24.75
N GLY A 194 -13.52 12.52 -23.63
CA GLY A 194 -14.19 11.22 -23.60
C GLY A 194 -13.49 9.97 -24.16
N LEU A 195 -12.16 9.91 -24.27
CA LEU A 195 -11.49 8.74 -24.91
C LEU A 195 -10.32 8.10 -24.15
N VAL A 196 -10.00 8.53 -22.92
CA VAL A 196 -8.94 7.88 -22.14
C VAL A 196 -9.58 7.03 -21.04
N PRO A 197 -9.41 5.69 -21.04
CA PRO A 197 -9.81 4.88 -19.89
C PRO A 197 -9.01 5.39 -18.68
N LEU A 198 -9.71 6.01 -17.71
CA LEU A 198 -9.12 6.30 -16.41
C LEU A 198 -8.74 4.97 -15.75
N GLY A 199 -7.68 4.97 -14.94
CA GLY A 199 -7.10 3.75 -14.36
C GLY A 199 -8.11 2.87 -13.63
N GLU A 200 -7.77 1.61 -13.43
CA GLU A 200 -8.63 0.66 -12.72
C GLU A 200 -8.86 1.15 -11.27
N ASN A 201 -10.10 1.51 -10.95
CA ASN A 201 -10.44 2.32 -9.78
C ASN A 201 -11.05 1.55 -8.62
N GLY A 202 -11.29 0.26 -8.77
CA GLY A 202 -12.06 -0.48 -7.79
C GLY A 202 -12.27 -1.94 -8.12
N PRO A 203 -13.19 -2.59 -7.39
CA PRO A 203 -13.39 -4.02 -7.46
C PRO A 203 -13.67 -4.50 -8.89
N THR A 204 -13.38 -5.77 -9.15
CA THR A 204 -13.96 -6.42 -10.33
C THR A 204 -15.49 -6.31 -10.26
N SER A 205 -16.18 -6.39 -11.41
CA SER A 205 -17.65 -6.37 -11.43
C SER A 205 -18.27 -7.42 -10.50
N GLN A 206 -17.60 -8.55 -10.32
CA GLN A 206 -18.05 -9.62 -9.43
C GLN A 206 -17.86 -9.26 -7.96
N THR A 207 -16.68 -8.76 -7.59
CA THR A 207 -16.38 -8.27 -6.24
C THR A 207 -17.32 -7.13 -5.85
N GLU A 208 -17.64 -6.24 -6.78
CA GLU A 208 -18.57 -5.12 -6.57
C GLU A 208 -20.00 -5.59 -6.32
N GLN A 209 -20.49 -6.55 -7.11
CA GLN A 209 -21.89 -7.00 -7.04
C GLN A 209 -22.15 -8.01 -5.93
N LEU A 210 -21.16 -8.85 -5.59
CA LEU A 210 -21.35 -9.98 -4.68
C LEU A 210 -20.66 -9.75 -3.33
N LEU A 211 -19.36 -9.46 -3.33
CA LEU A 211 -18.58 -9.39 -2.09
C LEU A 211 -18.83 -8.09 -1.32
N MET A 212 -18.87 -6.95 -2.02
CA MET A 212 -19.02 -5.64 -1.40
C MET A 212 -20.31 -5.49 -0.58
N PRO A 213 -21.50 -5.91 -1.05
CA PRO A 213 -22.72 -5.83 -0.25
C PRO A 213 -22.70 -6.73 1.00
N ILE A 214 -22.07 -7.91 0.89
CA ILE A 214 -21.93 -8.84 2.03
C ILE A 214 -21.03 -8.22 3.10
N ILE A 215 -19.89 -7.64 2.71
CA ILE A 215 -18.99 -6.95 3.63
C ILE A 215 -19.70 -5.74 4.25
N ALA A 216 -20.41 -4.93 3.46
CA ALA A 216 -21.17 -3.78 3.96
C ALA A 216 -22.17 -4.20 5.05
N ALA A 217 -22.93 -5.27 4.81
CA ALA A 217 -23.96 -5.76 5.74
C ALA A 217 -23.38 -6.41 7.02
N THR A 218 -22.17 -6.97 6.95
CA THR A 218 -21.60 -7.78 8.05
C THR A 218 -20.46 -7.10 8.81
N SER A 219 -19.86 -6.06 8.26
CA SER A 219 -18.75 -5.32 8.86
C SER A 219 -19.10 -4.65 10.18
N GLY A 220 -20.30 -4.06 10.31
CA GLY A 220 -20.76 -3.41 11.54
C GLY A 220 -20.76 -4.35 12.75
N PRO A 221 -21.50 -5.48 12.70
CA PRO A 221 -21.48 -6.48 13.77
C PRO A 221 -20.09 -7.08 14.03
N ALA A 222 -19.26 -7.27 12.99
CA ALA A 222 -17.89 -7.77 13.14
C ALA A 222 -16.99 -6.79 13.90
N LEU A 223 -17.03 -5.50 13.54
CA LEU A 223 -16.30 -4.44 14.23
C LEU A 223 -16.76 -4.27 15.67
N GLU A 224 -18.05 -4.42 15.96
CA GLU A 224 -18.55 -4.31 17.34
C GLU A 224 -18.04 -5.44 18.24
N LYS A 225 -17.96 -6.67 17.71
CA LYS A 225 -17.31 -7.79 18.41
C LYS A 225 -15.83 -7.51 18.67
N LEU A 226 -15.13 -6.98 17.68
CA LEU A 226 -13.70 -6.62 17.81
C LEU A 226 -13.48 -5.51 18.85
N ARG A 227 -14.37 -4.50 18.88
CA ARG A 227 -14.37 -3.42 19.87
C ARG A 227 -14.65 -3.93 21.28
N THR A 228 -15.66 -4.79 21.45
CA THR A 228 -15.97 -5.40 22.76
C THR A 228 -14.77 -6.16 23.31
N ARG A 229 -14.04 -6.88 22.44
CA ARG A 229 -12.81 -7.59 22.83
C ARG A 229 -11.69 -6.62 23.24
N ALA A 230 -11.47 -5.56 22.47
CA ALA A 230 -10.45 -4.56 22.79
C ALA A 230 -10.73 -3.89 24.14
N GLN A 231 -11.99 -3.53 24.41
CA GLN A 231 -12.43 -2.95 25.69
C GLN A 231 -12.26 -3.93 26.87
N ALA A 232 -12.52 -5.22 26.67
CA ALA A 232 -12.29 -6.23 27.70
C ALA A 232 -10.80 -6.34 28.07
N LEU A 233 -9.91 -6.22 27.08
CA LEU A 233 -8.45 -6.22 27.30
C LEU A 233 -7.97 -4.94 27.97
N GLU A 234 -8.49 -3.78 27.57
CA GLU A 234 -8.23 -2.48 28.21
C GLU A 234 -8.65 -2.50 29.68
N PHE A 235 -9.86 -3.01 29.96
CA PHE A 235 -10.33 -3.17 31.34
C PHE A 235 -9.45 -4.14 32.15
N ALA A 236 -9.03 -5.26 31.56
CA ALA A 236 -8.14 -6.20 32.21
C ALA A 236 -6.75 -5.60 32.50
N ALA A 237 -6.22 -4.79 31.58
CA ALA A 237 -4.95 -4.08 31.75
C ALA A 237 -5.01 -3.08 32.92
N HIS A 238 -6.10 -2.32 33.05
CA HIS A 238 -6.31 -1.40 34.18
C HIS A 238 -6.38 -2.07 35.56
N LEU A 239 -6.72 -3.37 35.61
CA LEU A 239 -6.75 -4.15 36.84
C LEU A 239 -5.40 -4.78 37.21
N LYS A 240 -4.41 -4.75 36.30
CA LYS A 240 -3.07 -5.29 36.57
C LYS A 240 -2.28 -4.35 37.50
N PRO A 241 -1.50 -4.91 38.45
CA PRO A 241 -0.70 -4.10 39.35
C PRO A 241 0.49 -3.46 38.61
N SER A 242 0.78 -2.20 38.94
CA SER A 242 1.74 -1.27 38.28
C SER A 242 3.20 -1.73 38.10
N TRP A 243 3.57 -2.95 38.49
CA TRP A 243 4.92 -3.52 38.36
C TRP A 243 5.05 -4.54 37.22
N GLU A 244 3.95 -4.89 36.53
CA GLU A 244 3.99 -5.66 35.28
C GLU A 244 4.44 -4.78 34.11
N SER A 245 5.01 -5.40 33.07
CA SER A 245 5.79 -4.76 32.01
C SER A 245 5.08 -3.58 31.31
N PRO A 246 5.68 -2.38 31.24
CA PRO A 246 5.11 -1.23 30.52
C PRO A 246 5.02 -1.42 28.98
N GLY A 247 5.58 -2.50 28.44
CA GLY A 247 5.52 -2.81 27.00
C GLY A 247 4.12 -3.20 26.52
N ASP A 248 3.39 -4.02 27.28
CA ASP A 248 2.07 -4.55 26.90
C ASP A 248 1.02 -3.43 26.78
N ASP A 249 1.11 -2.41 27.63
CA ASP A 249 0.20 -1.26 27.62
C ASP A 249 0.37 -0.39 26.36
N THR A 250 1.61 -0.28 25.87
CA THR A 250 1.92 0.50 24.66
C THR A 250 1.40 -0.21 23.40
N GLU A 251 1.58 -1.53 23.32
CA GLU A 251 1.05 -2.34 22.22
C GLU A 251 -0.49 -2.35 22.20
N LEU A 252 -1.13 -2.42 23.37
CA LEU A 252 -2.59 -2.39 23.49
C LEU A 252 -3.13 -1.03 23.05
N GLN A 253 -2.53 0.08 23.50
CA GLN A 253 -2.91 1.41 23.04
C GLN A 253 -2.74 1.55 21.52
N ALA A 254 -1.67 0.97 20.96
CA ALA A 254 -1.46 0.97 19.53
C ALA A 254 -2.54 0.19 18.76
N CYS A 255 -3.03 -0.91 19.33
CA CYS A 255 -4.18 -1.66 18.80
C CYS A 255 -5.47 -0.84 18.84
N LEU A 256 -5.73 -0.10 19.92
CA LEU A 256 -6.92 0.75 20.02
C LEU A 256 -6.93 1.84 18.95
N VAL A 257 -5.80 2.53 18.73
CA VAL A 257 -5.66 3.52 17.65
C VAL A 257 -5.86 2.88 16.27
N ALA A 258 -5.32 1.68 16.05
CA ALA A 258 -5.52 0.95 14.80
C ALA A 258 -7.00 0.56 14.58
N LEU A 259 -7.70 0.13 15.62
CA LEU A 259 -9.12 -0.20 15.57
C LEU A 259 -10.00 1.02 15.24
N GLU A 260 -9.68 2.19 15.79
CA GLU A 260 -10.33 3.45 15.44
C GLU A 260 -10.11 3.83 13.98
N ALA A 261 -8.86 3.72 13.49
CA ALA A 261 -8.53 3.97 12.09
C ALA A 261 -9.32 3.03 11.15
N LEU A 262 -9.38 1.74 11.48
CA LEU A 262 -10.18 0.77 10.73
C LEU A 262 -11.67 1.13 10.73
N SER A 263 -12.22 1.49 11.89
CA SER A 263 -13.64 1.89 12.02
C SER A 263 -13.95 3.12 11.16
N SER A 264 -13.06 4.12 11.16
CA SER A 264 -13.18 5.32 10.31
C SER A 264 -13.23 4.97 8.83
N ILE A 265 -12.37 4.05 8.38
CA ILE A 265 -12.33 3.59 6.98
C ILE A 265 -13.62 2.87 6.61
N VAL A 266 -14.12 1.97 7.45
CA VAL A 266 -15.38 1.23 7.19
C VAL A 266 -16.57 2.19 7.11
N ASN A 267 -16.62 3.20 7.98
CA ASN A 267 -17.65 4.23 7.91
C ASN A 267 -17.57 5.03 6.61
N GLU A 268 -16.37 5.46 6.21
CA GLU A 268 -16.18 6.18 4.96
C GLU A 268 -16.55 5.36 3.73
N LEU A 269 -16.30 4.04 3.76
CA LEU A 269 -16.59 3.11 2.67
C LEU A 269 -18.09 2.86 2.47
N PHE A 270 -18.83 2.62 3.56
CA PHE A 270 -20.21 2.12 3.48
C PHE A 270 -21.27 3.11 3.95
N HIS A 271 -20.87 4.17 4.64
CA HIS A 271 -21.74 5.24 5.13
C HIS A 271 -21.17 6.61 4.73
N PRO A 272 -21.01 6.89 3.42
CA PRO A 272 -20.64 8.22 2.98
C PRO A 272 -21.81 9.16 3.30
N ASP A 273 -21.78 9.81 4.46
CA ASP A 273 -22.74 10.84 4.81
C ASP A 273 -22.75 11.89 3.68
N GLN A 274 -23.92 12.10 3.08
CA GLN A 274 -24.12 13.09 2.00
C GLN A 274 -23.92 14.54 2.50
N SER A 275 -23.62 14.75 3.78
CA SER A 275 -23.61 16.07 4.44
C SER A 275 -22.26 16.57 4.95
N THR A 276 -21.14 15.86 4.77
CA THR A 276 -19.84 16.26 5.34
C THR A 276 -18.78 16.65 4.31
N TYR A 277 -19.19 16.89 3.05
CA TYR A 277 -18.32 17.43 2.00
C TYR A 277 -18.43 18.96 1.85
N ALA A 278 -18.97 19.65 2.85
CA ALA A 278 -18.84 21.09 2.97
C ALA A 278 -17.65 21.42 3.89
N ASP A 279 -16.62 22.05 3.33
CA ASP A 279 -15.55 22.77 4.03
C ASP A 279 -14.82 22.01 5.16
N SER A 280 -13.94 21.06 4.81
CA SER A 280 -12.78 20.85 5.68
C SER A 280 -11.78 21.97 5.37
N GLN A 281 -11.62 22.93 6.27
CA GLN A 281 -10.61 24.00 6.23
C GLN A 281 -9.16 23.47 6.40
N GLN A 282 -8.93 22.19 6.14
CA GLN A 282 -7.67 21.48 6.31
C GLN A 282 -6.64 21.69 5.17
N PRO A 283 -7.04 21.84 3.89
CA PRO A 283 -6.13 22.13 2.79
C PRO A 283 -5.33 23.42 3.02
N ASP A 284 -5.96 24.44 3.61
CA ASP A 284 -5.35 25.74 3.85
C ASP A 284 -4.27 25.69 4.95
N LEU A 285 -4.48 24.86 5.98
CA LEU A 285 -3.52 24.69 7.08
C LEU A 285 -2.29 23.89 6.64
N GLU A 286 -2.49 22.81 5.87
CA GLU A 286 -1.39 22.02 5.32
C GLU A 286 -0.61 22.76 4.24
N ALA A 287 -1.29 23.55 3.40
CA ALA A 287 -0.62 24.44 2.46
C ALA A 287 0.25 25.48 3.20
N GLY A 288 -0.25 26.02 4.32
CA GLY A 288 0.50 26.90 5.20
C GLY A 288 1.71 26.24 5.84
N TRP A 289 1.59 25.01 6.34
CA TRP A 289 2.71 24.24 6.90
C TRP A 289 3.74 23.85 5.84
N ALA A 290 3.29 23.43 4.66
CA ALA A 290 4.17 23.10 3.54
C ALA A 290 4.96 24.32 3.04
N ALA A 291 4.40 25.52 3.11
CA ALA A 291 5.10 26.76 2.76
C ALA A 291 6.22 27.10 3.76
N LEU A 292 6.05 26.74 5.03
CA LEU A 292 7.00 27.03 6.12
C LEU A 292 8.02 25.90 6.37
N SER A 293 7.87 24.76 5.69
CA SER A 293 8.70 23.58 5.90
C SER A 293 9.68 23.32 4.75
N GLN A 294 10.51 22.29 4.91
CA GLN A 294 11.43 21.81 3.86
C GLN A 294 10.70 21.38 2.57
N LEU A 295 9.39 21.12 2.64
CA LEU A 295 8.59 20.86 1.43
C LEU A 295 8.53 22.04 0.48
N SER A 296 8.73 23.28 0.93
CA SER A 296 8.70 24.44 0.01
C SER A 296 9.78 24.38 -1.10
N ASP A 297 10.84 23.58 -0.95
CA ASP A 297 11.84 23.32 -2.00
C ASP A 297 11.41 22.27 -3.03
N VAL A 298 10.29 21.59 -2.79
CA VAL A 298 9.71 20.57 -3.67
C VAL A 298 8.74 21.22 -4.65
N SER A 299 8.83 20.80 -5.91
CA SER A 299 7.97 21.32 -6.98
C SER A 299 6.46 21.19 -6.64
N PRO A 300 5.63 22.21 -6.96
CA PRO A 300 4.23 22.24 -6.51
C PRO A 300 3.39 21.05 -6.95
N TRP A 301 3.59 20.56 -8.18
CA TRP A 301 2.87 19.40 -8.70
C TRP A 301 3.23 18.13 -7.90
N LEU A 302 4.51 17.97 -7.52
CA LEU A 302 4.97 16.80 -6.80
C LEU A 302 4.49 16.85 -5.35
N ARG A 303 4.47 18.02 -4.72
CA ARG A 303 3.83 18.21 -3.41
C ARG A 303 2.35 17.83 -3.44
N SER A 304 1.60 18.34 -4.42
CA SER A 304 0.18 18.03 -4.58
C SER A 304 -0.05 16.52 -4.81
N TYR A 305 0.75 15.91 -5.69
CA TYR A 305 0.68 14.48 -5.94
C TYR A 305 0.99 13.67 -4.67
N MET A 306 2.06 14.00 -3.95
CA MET A 306 2.43 13.35 -2.69
C MET A 306 1.32 13.49 -1.64
N ALA A 307 0.84 14.71 -1.39
CA ALA A 307 -0.26 14.97 -0.48
C ALA A 307 -1.50 14.11 -0.79
N ARG A 308 -1.79 13.89 -2.08
CA ARG A 308 -2.90 13.06 -2.56
C ARG A 308 -2.66 11.56 -2.48
N VAL A 309 -1.41 11.06 -2.44
CA VAL A 309 -1.11 9.62 -2.37
C VAL A 309 -0.65 9.15 -0.99
N THR A 310 -0.08 10.03 -0.17
CA THR A 310 0.30 9.75 1.24
C THR A 310 -0.72 10.26 2.26
N PHE A 311 -1.65 11.10 1.80
CA PHE A 311 -2.82 11.68 2.47
C PHE A 311 -2.62 12.84 3.44
N SER A 312 -3.48 13.83 3.17
CA SER A 312 -3.59 15.22 3.67
C SER A 312 -4.98 15.80 3.27
N THR A 313 -5.52 15.44 2.08
CA THR A 313 -6.90 15.77 1.59
C THR A 313 -7.84 14.54 1.60
N PRO A 314 -9.19 14.60 1.46
CA PRO A 314 -10.05 13.41 1.63
C PRO A 314 -9.98 12.37 0.48
N PRO A 315 -10.03 11.04 0.77
CA PRO A 315 -9.58 9.99 -0.14
C PRO A 315 -10.62 9.55 -1.17
N LYS A 316 -10.43 10.02 -2.40
CA LYS A 316 -10.84 9.29 -3.62
C LYS A 316 -9.58 8.98 -4.44
N PRO A 317 -9.45 7.79 -5.04
CA PRO A 317 -10.38 6.65 -5.13
C PRO A 317 -10.41 5.69 -3.93
N LEU A 318 -11.31 4.70 -3.98
CA LEU A 318 -11.48 3.57 -3.04
C LEU A 318 -10.15 2.96 -2.56
N ARG A 319 -9.22 2.70 -3.48
CA ARG A 319 -7.88 2.17 -3.17
C ARG A 319 -7.08 3.06 -2.22
N ARG A 320 -7.25 4.38 -2.28
CA ARG A 320 -6.61 5.32 -1.35
C ARG A 320 -7.26 5.22 0.04
N THR A 321 -8.59 5.17 0.11
CA THR A 321 -9.35 5.04 1.37
C THR A 321 -8.96 3.77 2.14
N ILE A 322 -8.90 2.62 1.46
CA ILE A 322 -8.54 1.35 2.10
C ILE A 322 -7.08 1.32 2.52
N MET A 323 -6.16 1.73 1.63
CA MET A 323 -4.72 1.67 1.90
C MET A 323 -4.26 2.72 2.94
N TRP A 324 -5.08 3.74 3.19
CA TRP A 324 -4.83 4.77 4.19
C TRP A 324 -4.65 4.22 5.61
N PHE A 325 -5.21 3.04 5.91
CA PHE A 325 -4.98 2.35 7.18
C PHE A 325 -3.49 2.31 7.57
N LEU A 326 -2.62 1.92 6.63
CA LEU A 326 -1.18 1.80 6.87
C LEU A 326 -0.49 3.12 7.20
N ASN A 327 -1.09 4.26 6.86
CA ASN A 327 -0.56 5.58 7.16
C ASN A 327 -1.03 6.09 8.53
N ARG A 328 -2.16 5.60 9.06
CA ARG A 328 -2.73 6.08 10.35
C ARG A 328 -2.37 5.25 11.57
N ILE A 329 -2.08 3.97 11.39
CA ILE A 329 -1.74 3.07 12.52
C ILE A 329 -0.43 3.50 13.20
N PRO A 330 -0.20 3.19 14.49
CA PRO A 330 1.10 3.43 15.12
C PRO A 330 2.19 2.45 14.63
N SER A 331 3.47 2.83 14.79
CA SER A 331 4.61 1.95 14.46
C SER A 331 4.63 0.68 15.29
N GLU A 332 4.20 0.81 16.54
CA GLU A 332 4.19 -0.25 17.54
C GLU A 332 3.20 -1.35 17.10
N PHE A 333 2.01 -0.96 16.65
CA PHE A 333 1.04 -1.90 16.06
C PHE A 333 1.62 -2.64 14.84
N LEU A 334 2.27 -1.91 13.92
CA LEU A 334 2.86 -2.53 12.74
C LEU A 334 3.97 -3.51 13.12
N SER A 335 4.81 -3.17 14.10
CA SER A 335 5.89 -4.05 14.57
C SER A 335 5.37 -5.35 15.17
N VAL A 336 4.25 -5.30 15.91
CA VAL A 336 3.57 -6.51 16.42
C VAL A 336 3.09 -7.38 15.26
N VAL A 337 2.40 -6.78 14.27
CA VAL A 337 1.91 -7.51 13.08
C VAL A 337 3.07 -8.11 12.28
N GLU A 338 4.11 -7.34 11.99
CA GLU A 338 5.31 -7.79 11.27
C GLU A 338 5.97 -8.97 11.99
N SER A 339 6.12 -8.90 13.32
CA SER A 339 6.70 -9.99 14.11
C SER A 339 5.95 -11.31 13.97
N VAL A 340 4.61 -11.28 13.92
CA VAL A 340 3.79 -12.49 13.71
C VAL A 340 3.91 -12.97 12.28
N LEU A 341 3.84 -12.05 11.33
CA LEU A 341 3.88 -12.39 9.92
C LEU A 341 5.22 -13.01 9.55
N ASP A 342 6.37 -12.50 10.03
CA ASP A 342 7.70 -13.09 9.78
C ASP A 342 7.82 -14.55 10.24
N ASN A 343 6.97 -14.98 11.18
CA ASN A 343 6.88 -16.38 11.62
C ASN A 343 5.99 -17.26 10.71
N ILE A 344 5.29 -16.67 9.73
CA ILE A 344 4.46 -17.39 8.77
C ILE A 344 5.33 -17.80 7.57
N PRO A 345 5.50 -19.12 7.32
CA PRO A 345 6.26 -19.62 6.19
C PRO A 345 5.79 -19.04 4.85
N THR A 346 6.74 -18.67 4.01
CA THR A 346 6.50 -18.15 2.65
C THR A 346 6.32 -19.25 1.60
N SER A 347 6.67 -20.50 1.93
CA SER A 347 6.45 -21.68 1.09
C SER A 347 5.42 -22.63 1.74
N PRO A 348 4.46 -23.18 0.97
CA PRO A 348 3.54 -24.20 1.46
C PRO A 348 4.24 -25.49 1.92
N ASP A 349 5.46 -25.75 1.42
CA ASP A 349 6.19 -27.02 1.63
C ASP A 349 7.35 -26.91 2.63
N SER A 350 7.67 -25.71 3.13
CA SER A 350 8.80 -25.51 4.07
C SER A 350 8.41 -25.68 5.53
N VAL A 351 7.24 -26.28 5.81
CA VAL A 351 6.82 -26.59 7.17
C VAL A 351 7.10 -28.07 7.40
N PRO A 352 8.09 -28.44 8.23
CA PRO A 352 8.25 -29.83 8.61
C PRO A 352 6.94 -30.30 9.26
N ASP A 353 6.43 -31.44 8.80
CA ASP A 353 5.17 -32.06 9.24
C ASP A 353 5.24 -32.56 10.70
N GLU A 354 6.37 -32.35 11.36
CA GLU A 354 6.63 -32.79 12.72
C GLU A 354 7.34 -31.68 13.53
N GLY A 355 6.68 -31.24 14.62
CA GLY A 355 7.40 -31.04 15.87
C GLY A 355 7.97 -29.66 16.23
N ILE A 356 7.57 -28.55 15.62
CA ILE A 356 7.85 -27.22 16.21
C ILE A 356 6.61 -26.72 16.97
N GLN A 357 6.40 -27.31 18.16
CA GLN A 357 5.68 -26.63 19.22
C GLN A 357 6.53 -25.42 19.64
N CYS A 358 6.28 -24.26 19.03
CA CYS A 358 6.60 -23.02 19.74
C CYS A 358 5.51 -22.86 20.82
N GLU A 359 5.74 -23.48 21.98
CA GLU A 359 5.08 -23.15 23.25
C GLU A 359 5.49 -21.73 23.67
N GLY A 360 5.02 -20.73 22.92
CA GLY A 360 4.96 -19.35 23.37
C GLY A 360 3.49 -19.00 23.46
N ASP A 361 2.99 -18.74 24.67
CA ASP A 361 1.65 -18.22 24.85
C ASP A 361 1.60 -16.84 24.19
N VAL A 362 0.97 -16.76 23.01
CA VAL A 362 0.86 -15.50 22.26
C VAL A 362 0.04 -14.54 23.09
N SER A 363 0.51 -13.30 23.30
CA SER A 363 -0.23 -12.33 24.11
C SER A 363 -1.60 -12.04 23.49
N GLU A 364 -2.61 -11.79 24.33
CA GLU A 364 -3.94 -11.39 23.85
C GLU A 364 -3.89 -10.10 23.00
N THR A 365 -2.96 -9.20 23.32
CA THR A 365 -2.69 -7.99 22.53
C THR A 365 -2.20 -8.33 21.12
N THR A 366 -1.28 -9.29 20.99
CA THR A 366 -0.81 -9.78 19.69
C THR A 366 -1.96 -10.41 18.89
N ARG A 367 -2.84 -11.18 19.57
CA ARG A 367 -4.04 -11.75 18.94
C ARG A 367 -4.98 -10.65 18.46
N LEU A 368 -5.23 -9.61 19.26
CA LEU A 368 -6.04 -8.46 18.87
C LEU A 368 -5.45 -7.72 17.66
N ALA A 369 -4.13 -7.50 17.65
CA ALA A 369 -3.44 -6.85 16.54
C ALA A 369 -3.64 -7.59 15.21
N MET A 370 -3.47 -8.91 15.24
CA MET A 370 -3.69 -9.77 14.07
C MET A 370 -5.16 -9.82 13.64
N ASP A 371 -6.09 -9.74 14.58
CA ASP A 371 -7.52 -9.70 14.29
C ASP A 371 -7.90 -8.40 13.57
N ILE A 372 -7.45 -7.24 14.08
CA ILE A 372 -7.61 -5.93 13.43
C ILE A 372 -6.99 -5.92 12.03
N PHE A 373 -5.75 -6.42 11.91
CA PHE A 373 -5.06 -6.49 10.62
C PHE A 373 -5.81 -7.38 9.62
N SER A 374 -6.34 -8.52 10.07
CA SER A 374 -7.13 -9.43 9.23
C SER A 374 -8.45 -8.80 8.77
N HIS A 375 -9.10 -7.99 9.61
CA HIS A 375 -10.28 -7.23 9.21
C HIS A 375 -9.94 -6.20 8.13
N TRP A 376 -8.80 -5.53 8.23
CA TRP A 376 -8.34 -4.63 7.18
C TRP A 376 -8.05 -5.37 5.86
N LEU A 377 -7.43 -6.55 5.90
CA LEU A 377 -7.19 -7.36 4.69
C LEU A 377 -8.49 -7.76 3.97
N VAL A 378 -9.60 -7.93 4.69
CA VAL A 378 -10.92 -8.12 4.06
C VAL A 378 -11.31 -6.90 3.22
N LEU A 379 -11.03 -5.69 3.68
CA LEU A 379 -11.26 -4.49 2.88
C LEU A 379 -10.32 -4.45 1.67
N VAL A 380 -9.06 -4.89 1.82
CA VAL A 380 -8.11 -4.98 0.70
C VAL A 380 -8.60 -5.93 -0.40
N MET A 381 -9.40 -6.96 -0.09
CA MET A 381 -10.03 -7.83 -1.11
C MET A 381 -10.99 -7.08 -2.04
N LEU A 382 -11.52 -5.91 -1.62
CA LEU A 382 -12.32 -5.05 -2.50
C LEU A 382 -11.49 -4.37 -3.60
N LEU A 383 -10.16 -4.50 -3.56
CA LEU A 383 -9.24 -3.93 -4.54
C LEU A 383 -8.81 -4.94 -5.62
N ASP A 384 -9.45 -6.11 -5.70
CA ASP A 384 -9.08 -7.18 -6.64
C ASP A 384 -9.18 -6.79 -8.12
N GLY A 385 -9.94 -5.75 -8.47
CA GLY A 385 -9.99 -5.21 -9.83
C GLY A 385 -8.83 -4.29 -10.20
N VAL A 386 -7.96 -3.92 -9.24
CA VAL A 386 -6.85 -3.02 -9.45
C VAL A 386 -5.58 -3.83 -9.72
N TRP A 387 -5.04 -3.82 -10.94
CA TRP A 387 -3.94 -4.71 -11.35
C TRP A 387 -2.70 -4.72 -10.43
N TRP A 388 -2.43 -3.61 -9.74
CA TRP A 388 -1.24 -3.42 -8.92
C TRP A 388 -1.45 -3.67 -7.42
N ILE A 389 -2.69 -3.95 -6.98
CA ILE A 389 -3.01 -4.33 -5.58
C ILE A 389 -3.79 -5.65 -5.52
N GLY A 390 -4.48 -6.01 -6.59
CA GLY A 390 -5.44 -7.10 -6.59
C GLY A 390 -4.82 -8.45 -6.19
N GLY A 391 -5.59 -9.24 -5.45
CA GLY A 391 -5.18 -10.53 -4.91
C GLY A 391 -4.36 -10.45 -3.62
N ILE A 392 -3.84 -9.29 -3.23
CA ILE A 392 -3.06 -9.14 -1.98
C ILE A 392 -3.91 -9.49 -0.76
N GLY A 393 -5.12 -8.92 -0.65
CA GLY A 393 -6.00 -9.12 0.49
C GLY A 393 -6.31 -10.60 0.74
N ALA A 394 -6.81 -11.29 -0.28
CA ALA A 394 -7.17 -12.71 -0.18
C ALA A 394 -5.94 -13.61 0.05
N CYS A 395 -4.80 -13.31 -0.60
CA CYS A 395 -3.59 -14.10 -0.44
C CYS A 395 -3.02 -14.01 0.98
N GLU A 396 -2.82 -12.79 1.50
CA GLU A 396 -2.26 -12.59 2.84
C GLU A 396 -3.20 -13.09 3.93
N LEU A 397 -4.51 -12.85 3.78
CA LEU A 397 -5.49 -13.39 4.71
C LEU A 397 -5.51 -14.92 4.70
N GLY A 398 -5.38 -15.54 3.52
CA GLY A 398 -5.26 -16.99 3.39
C GLY A 398 -4.02 -17.56 4.11
N ARG A 399 -2.89 -16.84 4.08
CA ARG A 399 -1.68 -17.22 4.83
C ARG A 399 -1.93 -17.15 6.34
N ILE A 400 -2.55 -16.08 6.82
CA ILE A 400 -2.89 -15.90 8.25
C ILE A 400 -3.89 -16.97 8.71
N VAL A 401 -4.94 -17.25 7.95
CA VAL A 401 -5.94 -18.28 8.27
C VAL A 401 -5.29 -19.67 8.37
N LYS A 402 -4.40 -20.04 7.44
CA LYS A 402 -3.68 -21.32 7.48
C LYS A 402 -2.78 -21.42 8.73
N TYR A 403 -2.04 -20.35 9.03
CA TYR A 403 -1.16 -20.30 10.19
C TYR A 403 -1.93 -20.41 11.52
N THR A 404 -3.00 -19.62 11.65
CA THR A 404 -3.82 -19.56 12.87
C THR A 404 -4.57 -20.86 13.14
N THR A 405 -5.04 -21.54 12.09
CA THR A 405 -5.68 -22.86 12.20
C THR A 405 -4.70 -23.93 12.71
N ARG A 406 -3.45 -23.93 12.24
CA ARG A 406 -2.45 -24.93 12.63
C ARG A 406 -1.91 -24.76 14.05
N LYS A 407 -1.83 -23.52 14.54
CA LYS A 407 -1.26 -23.21 15.88
C LYS A 407 -2.31 -23.01 16.98
N HIS A 408 -3.60 -23.20 16.71
CA HIS A 408 -4.67 -22.75 17.62
C HIS A 408 -4.45 -21.30 18.11
N PHE A 409 -3.96 -20.44 17.23
CA PHE A 409 -3.41 -19.12 17.59
C PHE A 409 -4.43 -18.23 18.31
N PHE A 410 -5.71 -18.37 17.95
CA PHE A 410 -6.82 -17.64 18.55
C PHE A 410 -7.56 -18.41 19.67
N GLY A 411 -7.06 -19.59 20.06
CA GLY A 411 -7.64 -20.46 21.09
C GLY A 411 -9.06 -20.96 20.76
N GLU A 412 -9.74 -21.52 21.76
CA GLU A 412 -11.17 -21.87 21.71
C GLU A 412 -12.09 -20.62 21.79
N PHE A 413 -11.54 -19.47 22.21
CA PHE A 413 -12.27 -18.20 22.42
C PHE A 413 -12.88 -17.65 21.13
N LEU A 414 -12.16 -17.79 20.01
CA LEU A 414 -12.71 -17.63 18.68
C LEU A 414 -13.05 -19.03 18.20
N GLY A 415 -14.30 -19.46 18.37
CA GLY A 415 -14.80 -20.57 17.56
C GLY A 415 -14.49 -20.22 16.10
N MET A 416 -13.47 -20.85 15.51
CA MET A 416 -12.90 -20.54 14.19
C MET A 416 -13.92 -20.71 13.04
N GLU A 417 -15.10 -21.22 13.36
CA GLU A 417 -16.29 -21.28 12.51
C GLU A 417 -17.02 -19.92 12.42
N THR A 418 -16.78 -19.00 13.36
CA THR A 418 -17.46 -17.69 13.48
C THR A 418 -16.54 -16.48 13.29
N TRP A 419 -15.25 -16.70 13.01
CA TRP A 419 -14.29 -15.62 12.76
C TRP A 419 -14.59 -14.95 11.41
N TRP A 420 -14.94 -13.66 11.46
CA TRP A 420 -15.46 -12.93 10.30
C TRP A 420 -14.47 -12.84 9.13
N PRO A 421 -13.18 -12.49 9.31
CA PRO A 421 -12.21 -12.47 8.22
C PRO A 421 -12.12 -13.79 7.45
N LYS A 422 -12.05 -14.92 8.15
CA LYS A 422 -12.04 -16.25 7.51
C LYS A 422 -13.33 -16.53 6.73
N SER A 423 -14.47 -16.12 7.28
CA SER A 423 -15.77 -16.27 6.61
C SER A 423 -15.82 -15.47 5.30
N MET A 424 -15.33 -14.23 5.30
CA MET A 424 -15.26 -13.39 4.11
C MET A 424 -14.28 -13.94 3.07
N LEU A 425 -13.14 -14.49 3.51
CA LEU A 425 -12.20 -15.19 2.63
C LEU A 425 -12.87 -16.39 1.94
N ASN A 426 -13.62 -17.21 2.69
CA ASN A 426 -14.33 -18.36 2.14
C ASN A 426 -15.38 -17.95 1.09
N ILE A 427 -16.15 -16.90 1.38
CA ILE A 427 -17.12 -16.33 0.43
C ILE A 427 -16.43 -15.84 -0.83
N ALA A 428 -15.31 -15.13 -0.72
CA ALA A 428 -14.58 -14.66 -1.89
C ALA A 428 -14.02 -15.81 -2.73
N MET A 429 -13.52 -16.87 -2.11
CA MET A 429 -13.06 -18.08 -2.84
C MET A 429 -14.22 -18.79 -3.54
N GLU A 430 -15.40 -18.87 -2.91
CA GLU A 430 -16.60 -19.46 -3.52
C GLU A 430 -17.06 -18.64 -4.73
N ILE A 431 -17.08 -17.32 -4.60
CA ILE A 431 -17.35 -16.38 -5.69
C ILE A 431 -16.36 -16.60 -6.85
N GLU A 432 -15.05 -16.66 -6.59
CA GLU A 432 -14.03 -16.93 -7.62
C GLU A 432 -14.25 -18.27 -8.33
N SER A 433 -14.69 -19.32 -7.61
CA SER A 433 -14.89 -20.66 -8.18
C SER A 433 -16.12 -20.80 -9.09
N GLN A 434 -17.04 -19.84 -9.05
CA GLN A 434 -18.25 -19.82 -9.88
C GLN A 434 -18.05 -19.07 -11.22
N SER A 435 -16.86 -18.49 -11.42
CA SER A 435 -16.40 -17.76 -12.60
C SER A 435 -15.54 -18.63 -13.51
#